data_AF-U2PCR5-F1
#
_entry.id   AF-U2PCR5-F1
#
_cell.length_a   1.000
_cell.length_b   1.000
_cell.length_c   1.000
_cell.angle_alpha   90.00
_cell.angle_beta   90.00
_cell.angle_gamma   90.00
#
_symmetry.space_group_name_H-M   'P 1'
#
loop_
_entity.id
_entity.type
_entity.pdbx_description
1 polymer ?
#
loop_
_entity_poly.entity_id
_entity_poly.type
_entity_poly.pdbx_seq_one_letter_code
_entity_poly.pdbx_strand_id
1 'polypeptide(L)'
;GELIRMDRYLNPKEKERYPQWLESQEERRAKIEETKRNREILSNAPPEQEVEPTEKEPEEAEQLQDVQYEYHLGDKVYIGASEYEILSVDDERVMLYDYDVPLFNKEFSRTEFDRKVRENPMNEHLIVKEEPAEERNEKESEPLVPAWEQKKKVKGFDLHPDVPMADRHTFNLRENEVETVGKKERFRRNIMAIQLLKKCQEENRFATPEEQIILSKYVGWGGLSEAFDENNSAWATEYLELSSVLTPEEYASARESTLTAFYTPPEVITAIYKAMEQMGFKEGNLLEPSCGIGNFIGMLPDAMQDSKIYGVELDTISAGIAQQLYQKTTIAAQGFEETNLPDSFFDGVVGNVPFGDFKVLDKRYDKHKFLIHDYFFAKSLDKLRPGGVMALVTSKGTMDKENSAVRKYIAQRAELLGAIRLPNNTFKGNAGTEVVSDILILQKRDRLIDIEPDWVHLDTDENGIKMNSYFVQHPEMILGEMKMVSGRFGMEATCVPYENADLAAQLDEAVANIHGEITEYETEEELEEEDNSIPADPTVRNFSYTLVDDKIYYRENSRMTPVEVSA
;
A
#
# COMPACT_ATOMS: atom_id res chain seq x y z
N GLY A 1 -6.40 -39.43 1.87
CA GLY A 1 -6.37 -40.89 2.15
C GLY A 1 -7.40 -41.66 1.34
N GLU A 2 -8.69 -41.41 1.54
CA GLU A 2 -9.76 -42.23 0.94
C GLU A 2 -9.97 -42.02 -0.57
N LEU A 3 -9.76 -40.81 -1.11
CA LEU A 3 -9.96 -40.54 -2.55
C LEU A 3 -8.84 -41.08 -3.45
N ILE A 4 -7.61 -41.24 -2.93
CA ILE A 4 -6.51 -41.91 -3.66
C ILE A 4 -6.73 -43.43 -3.71
N ARG A 5 -7.33 -44.01 -2.66
CA ARG A 5 -7.75 -45.43 -2.64
C ARG A 5 -8.83 -45.76 -3.69
N MET A 6 -9.57 -44.75 -4.16
CA MET A 6 -10.64 -44.93 -5.16
C MET A 6 -10.17 -44.78 -6.62
N ASP A 7 -8.87 -44.57 -6.85
CA ASP A 7 -8.24 -44.60 -8.18
C ASP A 7 -8.74 -43.54 -9.19
N ARG A 8 -9.27 -42.40 -8.70
CA ARG A 8 -9.91 -41.36 -9.52
C ARG A 8 -9.08 -40.08 -9.76
N TYR A 9 -7.87 -39.98 -9.20
CA TYR A 9 -7.14 -38.69 -9.15
C TYR A 9 -5.74 -38.71 -9.76
N LEU A 10 -5.14 -39.88 -10.02
CA LEU A 10 -3.79 -39.97 -10.56
C LEU A 10 -3.83 -40.49 -12.00
N ASN A 11 -3.18 -39.78 -12.92
CA ASN A 11 -2.97 -40.25 -14.27
C ASN A 11 -1.91 -41.41 -14.28
N PRO A 12 -1.79 -42.18 -15.37
CA PRO A 12 -0.88 -43.33 -15.42
C PRO A 12 0.58 -43.01 -15.08
N LYS A 13 1.09 -41.83 -15.46
CA LYS A 13 2.47 -41.39 -15.16
C LYS A 13 2.63 -41.01 -13.68
N GLU A 14 1.60 -40.47 -13.06
CA GLU A 14 1.59 -40.12 -11.64
C GLU A 14 1.49 -41.36 -10.76
N LYS A 15 0.75 -42.40 -11.18
CA LYS A 15 0.70 -43.69 -10.49
C LYS A 15 2.06 -44.39 -10.44
N GLU A 16 2.89 -44.24 -11.46
CA GLU A 16 4.25 -44.78 -11.48
C GLU A 16 5.18 -44.06 -10.47
N ARG A 17 4.97 -42.76 -10.22
CA ARG A 17 5.79 -41.95 -9.30
C ARG A 17 5.26 -41.90 -7.87
N TYR A 18 4.00 -42.24 -7.66
CA TYR A 18 3.35 -42.19 -6.35
C TYR A 18 4.03 -43.06 -5.27
N PRO A 19 4.52 -44.28 -5.56
CA PRO A 19 5.27 -45.08 -4.59
C PRO A 19 6.56 -44.39 -4.11
N GLN A 20 7.31 -43.76 -5.03
CA GLN A 20 8.55 -43.03 -4.70
C GLN A 20 8.26 -41.79 -3.85
N TRP A 21 7.14 -41.10 -4.14
CA TRP A 21 6.71 -39.98 -3.33
C TRP A 21 6.30 -40.41 -1.92
N LEU A 22 5.60 -41.54 -1.77
CA LEU A 22 5.24 -42.12 -0.47
C LEU A 22 6.48 -42.47 0.35
N GLU A 23 7.47 -43.12 -0.27
CA GLU A 23 8.74 -43.47 0.37
C GLU A 23 9.50 -42.21 0.83
N SER A 24 9.54 -41.16 0.00
CA SER A 24 10.11 -39.85 0.38
C SER A 24 9.36 -39.18 1.55
N GLN A 25 8.04 -39.33 1.64
CA GLN A 25 7.27 -38.82 2.79
C GLN A 25 7.54 -39.62 4.08
N GLU A 26 7.74 -40.94 3.98
CA GLU A 26 8.10 -41.79 5.12
C GLU A 26 9.51 -41.49 5.62
N GLU A 27 10.49 -41.32 4.73
CA GLU A 27 11.85 -40.88 5.09
C GLU A 27 11.84 -39.51 5.80
N ARG A 28 11.02 -38.57 5.31
CA ARG A 28 10.87 -37.25 5.92
C ARG A 28 10.24 -37.34 7.32
N ARG A 29 9.27 -38.23 7.52
CA ARG A 29 8.67 -38.49 8.85
C ARG A 29 9.66 -39.14 9.80
N ALA A 30 10.42 -40.13 9.33
CA ALA A 30 11.46 -40.78 10.12
C ALA A 30 12.54 -39.79 10.58
N LYS A 31 13.00 -38.88 9.70
CA LYS A 31 13.93 -37.80 10.08
C LYS A 31 13.37 -36.87 11.14
N ILE A 32 12.09 -36.50 11.05
CA ILE A 32 11.43 -35.64 12.05
C ILE A 32 11.33 -36.36 13.40
N GLU A 33 11.01 -37.66 13.40
CA GLU A 33 10.88 -38.47 14.60
C GLU A 33 12.24 -38.74 15.27
N GLU A 34 13.29 -38.99 14.47
CA GLU A 34 14.68 -39.07 14.93
C GLU A 34 15.15 -37.75 15.54
N THR A 35 14.82 -36.62 14.91
CA THR A 35 15.14 -35.29 15.44
C THR A 35 14.41 -35.01 16.76
N LYS A 36 13.13 -35.41 16.88
CA LYS A 36 12.36 -35.35 18.14
C LYS A 36 13.01 -36.20 19.24
N ARG A 37 13.40 -37.44 18.91
CA ARG A 37 14.04 -38.36 19.85
C ARG A 37 15.41 -37.87 20.33
N ASN A 38 16.20 -37.29 19.42
CA ASN A 38 17.48 -36.67 19.78
C ASN A 38 17.29 -35.46 20.72
N ARG A 39 16.17 -34.73 20.56
CA ARG A 39 15.80 -33.60 21.43
C ARG A 39 15.35 -34.06 22.82
N GLU A 40 14.62 -35.18 22.93
CA GLU A 40 14.22 -35.79 24.22
C GLU A 40 15.41 -36.40 24.99
N ILE A 41 16.42 -36.92 24.29
CA ILE A 41 17.65 -37.43 24.92
C ILE A 41 18.47 -36.28 25.54
N LEU A 42 18.47 -35.11 24.89
CA LEU A 42 19.13 -33.90 25.40
C LEU A 42 18.40 -33.25 26.59
N SER A 43 17.09 -33.48 26.76
CA SER A 43 16.30 -32.94 27.87
C SER A 43 16.27 -33.82 29.13
N ASN A 44 16.75 -35.07 29.06
CA ASN A 44 16.71 -36.03 30.17
C ASN A 44 18.10 -36.37 30.73
N ALA A 45 18.97 -35.37 30.92
CA ALA A 45 20.18 -35.54 31.72
C ALA A 45 19.81 -35.58 33.22
N PRO A 46 20.23 -36.59 34.00
CA PRO A 46 19.76 -36.76 35.37
C PRO A 46 20.50 -35.84 36.36
N PRO A 47 19.82 -35.28 37.38
CA PRO A 47 20.49 -34.73 38.55
C PRO A 47 20.89 -35.82 39.55
N GLU A 48 21.92 -35.52 40.33
CA GLU A 48 22.49 -36.36 41.39
C GLU A 48 21.50 -36.66 42.52
N GLN A 49 21.69 -37.82 43.15
CA GLN A 49 20.92 -38.35 44.29
C GLN A 49 21.22 -37.56 45.57
N GLU A 50 20.22 -37.35 46.44
CA GLU A 50 20.32 -37.62 47.89
C GLU A 50 18.94 -37.59 48.61
N VAL A 51 18.59 -38.76 49.14
CA VAL A 51 17.86 -39.15 50.38
C VAL A 51 16.71 -38.28 50.96
N GLU A 52 15.55 -38.93 51.10
CA GLU A 52 14.45 -38.63 52.06
C GLU A 52 14.94 -38.64 53.54
N PRO A 53 14.35 -37.86 54.48
CA PRO A 53 13.04 -38.26 55.03
C PRO A 53 12.11 -37.17 55.63
N THR A 54 10.82 -37.51 55.59
CA THR A 54 9.74 -37.27 56.60
C THR A 54 9.24 -35.86 56.94
N GLU A 55 7.91 -35.76 56.78
CA GLU A 55 6.90 -34.86 57.38
C GLU A 55 7.34 -33.93 58.52
N LYS A 56 7.08 -32.63 58.30
CA LYS A 56 6.36 -31.71 59.23
C LYS A 56 6.18 -30.32 58.60
N GLU A 57 4.92 -29.88 58.53
CA GLU A 57 4.54 -28.45 58.54
C GLU A 57 4.92 -27.82 59.90
N PRO A 58 5.30 -26.52 59.95
CA PRO A 58 4.38 -25.41 59.66
C PRO A 58 4.94 -24.24 58.84
N GLU A 59 3.98 -23.49 58.30
CA GLU A 59 4.06 -22.20 57.61
C GLU A 59 5.03 -21.20 58.24
N GLU A 60 5.98 -20.71 57.45
CA GLU A 60 6.62 -19.41 57.63
C GLU A 60 6.37 -18.56 56.38
N ALA A 61 5.92 -17.34 56.64
CA ALA A 61 5.52 -16.34 55.66
C ALA A 61 6.73 -15.81 54.88
N GLU A 62 6.78 -16.05 53.57
CA GLU A 62 7.58 -15.26 52.64
C GLU A 62 6.70 -14.19 51.98
N GLN A 63 7.26 -12.98 51.91
CA GLN A 63 6.63 -11.76 51.43
C GLN A 63 6.26 -11.92 49.94
N LEU A 64 4.96 -12.04 49.65
CA LEU A 64 4.42 -11.93 48.30
C LEU A 64 4.64 -10.51 47.77
N GLN A 65 5.51 -10.37 46.77
CA GLN A 65 5.47 -9.22 45.86
C GLN A 65 4.18 -9.34 45.04
N ASP A 66 3.35 -8.31 45.02
CA ASP A 66 2.14 -8.22 44.19
C ASP A 66 2.55 -8.12 42.71
N VAL A 67 2.80 -9.27 42.07
CA VAL A 67 3.07 -9.36 40.63
C VAL A 67 1.73 -9.42 39.90
N GLN A 68 1.36 -8.33 39.22
CA GLN A 68 0.11 -8.24 38.48
C GLN A 68 0.31 -8.73 37.04
N TYR A 69 -0.50 -9.72 36.64
CA TYR A 69 -0.52 -10.25 35.27
C TYR A 69 -1.63 -9.56 34.48
N GLU A 70 -1.33 -9.08 33.28
CA GLU A 70 -2.30 -8.48 32.36
C GLU A 70 -2.23 -9.20 31.01
N TYR A 71 -3.38 -9.62 30.49
CA TYR A 71 -3.49 -10.38 29.24
C TYR A 71 -4.74 -9.97 28.47
N HIS A 72 -4.62 -9.97 27.15
CA HIS A 72 -5.60 -9.49 26.16
C HIS A 72 -5.97 -10.59 25.17
N LEU A 73 -7.03 -10.35 24.38
CA LEU A 73 -7.44 -11.26 23.31
C LEU A 73 -6.33 -11.37 22.25
N GLY A 74 -6.00 -12.60 21.86
CA GLY A 74 -4.89 -12.91 20.95
C GLY A 74 -3.54 -13.12 21.65
N ASP A 75 -3.44 -12.90 22.96
CA ASP A 75 -2.20 -13.15 23.69
C ASP A 75 -1.89 -14.65 23.76
N LYS A 76 -0.60 -14.95 23.70
CA LYS A 76 -0.06 -16.30 23.86
C LYS A 76 0.15 -16.62 25.32
N VAL A 77 -0.42 -17.74 25.76
CA VAL A 77 -0.37 -18.22 27.14
C VAL A 77 0.06 -19.69 27.18
N TYR A 78 0.90 -20.02 28.15
CA TYR A 78 1.42 -21.37 28.34
C TYR A 78 0.76 -22.04 29.54
N ILE A 79 0.10 -23.17 29.30
CA ILE A 79 -0.52 -23.98 30.36
C ILE A 79 0.17 -25.35 30.37
N GLY A 80 1.06 -25.57 31.34
CA GLY A 80 1.99 -26.70 31.30
C GLY A 80 3.05 -26.49 30.21
N ALA A 81 3.25 -27.49 29.35
CA ALA A 81 4.19 -27.40 28.21
C ALA A 81 3.53 -26.96 26.89
N SER A 82 2.22 -26.71 26.90
CA SER A 82 1.43 -26.40 25.70
C SER A 82 1.15 -24.91 25.57
N GLU A 83 1.22 -24.41 24.33
CA GLU A 83 0.94 -23.03 23.93
C GLU A 83 -0.53 -22.88 23.51
N TYR A 84 -1.16 -21.80 23.97
CA TYR A 84 -2.55 -21.46 23.72
C TYR A 84 -2.69 -19.99 23.33
N GLU A 85 -3.76 -19.64 22.61
CA GLU A 85 -4.12 -18.25 22.30
C GLU A 85 -5.45 -17.88 22.97
N ILE A 86 -5.52 -16.71 23.60
CA ILE A 86 -6.73 -16.26 24.31
C ILE A 86 -7.80 -15.78 23.32
N LEU A 87 -8.93 -16.47 23.26
CA LEU A 87 -10.04 -16.16 22.35
C LEU A 87 -11.14 -15.29 22.97
N SER A 88 -11.41 -15.48 24.26
CA SER A 88 -12.37 -14.66 25.01
C SER A 88 -12.06 -14.70 26.50
N VAL A 89 -12.27 -13.57 27.16
CA VAL A 89 -12.15 -13.42 28.62
C VAL A 89 -13.44 -12.79 29.12
N ASP A 90 -14.10 -13.44 30.07
CA ASP A 90 -15.21 -12.85 30.83
C ASP A 90 -14.91 -12.95 32.35
N ASP A 91 -15.86 -12.51 33.17
CA ASP A 91 -15.71 -12.49 34.63
C ASP A 91 -15.71 -13.91 35.25
N GLU A 92 -16.22 -14.92 34.54
CA GLU A 92 -16.35 -16.28 35.04
C GLU A 92 -15.36 -17.27 34.38
N ARG A 93 -14.96 -17.05 33.12
CA ARG A 93 -14.31 -18.03 32.24
C ARG A 93 -13.36 -17.40 31.22
N VAL A 94 -12.43 -18.23 30.75
CA VAL A 94 -11.48 -17.92 29.68
C VAL A 94 -11.50 -19.04 28.64
N MET A 95 -11.66 -18.66 27.38
CA MET A 95 -11.63 -19.58 26.23
C MET A 95 -10.30 -19.47 25.51
N LEU A 96 -9.68 -20.61 25.24
CA LEU A 96 -8.37 -20.72 24.62
C LEU A 96 -8.46 -21.51 23.31
N TYR A 97 -7.75 -21.05 22.30
CA TYR A 97 -7.47 -21.80 21.08
C TYR A 97 -6.31 -22.75 21.33
N ASP A 98 -6.50 -24.03 21.01
CA ASP A 98 -5.49 -25.08 21.15
C ASP A 98 -4.90 -25.41 19.76
N TYR A 99 -3.60 -25.14 19.57
CA TYR A 99 -2.91 -25.39 18.31
C TYR A 99 -2.73 -26.89 18.01
N ASP A 100 -2.74 -27.75 19.04
CA ASP A 100 -2.61 -29.20 18.90
C ASP A 100 -3.97 -29.86 18.58
N VAL A 101 -5.09 -29.28 19.03
CA VAL A 101 -6.46 -29.74 18.71
C VAL A 101 -7.39 -28.62 18.18
N PRO A 102 -7.17 -28.11 16.94
CA PRO A 102 -7.86 -26.93 16.38
C PRO A 102 -9.40 -27.01 16.26
N LEU A 103 -9.98 -28.20 16.45
CA LEU A 103 -11.41 -28.44 16.36
C LEU A 103 -12.16 -28.21 17.69
N PHE A 104 -11.42 -28.07 18.80
CA PHE A 104 -12.01 -27.90 20.13
C PHE A 104 -11.28 -26.79 20.89
N ASN A 105 -12.05 -25.81 21.37
CA ASN A 105 -11.52 -24.79 22.27
C ASN A 105 -11.42 -25.34 23.69
N LYS A 106 -10.42 -24.88 24.43
CA LYS A 106 -10.21 -25.25 25.83
C LYS A 106 -10.77 -24.16 26.74
N GLU A 107 -11.55 -24.55 27.72
CA GLU A 107 -12.26 -23.65 28.62
C GLU A 107 -11.74 -23.81 30.05
N PHE A 108 -11.43 -22.69 30.71
CA PHE A 108 -11.07 -22.65 32.13
C PHE A 108 -11.98 -21.66 32.87
N SER A 109 -12.21 -21.89 34.16
CA SER A 109 -12.74 -20.82 35.02
C SER A 109 -11.70 -19.71 35.18
N ARG A 110 -12.14 -18.47 35.37
CA ARG A 110 -11.24 -17.31 35.50
C ARG A 110 -10.19 -17.51 36.60
N THR A 111 -10.62 -18.01 37.75
CA THR A 111 -9.75 -18.29 38.90
C THR A 111 -8.75 -19.41 38.64
N GLU A 112 -9.15 -20.46 37.92
CA GLU A 112 -8.25 -21.56 37.55
C GLU A 112 -7.24 -21.13 36.49
N PHE A 113 -7.67 -20.33 35.51
CA PHE A 113 -6.79 -19.76 34.49
C PHE A 113 -5.71 -18.89 35.13
N ASP A 114 -6.07 -17.93 35.98
CA ASP A 114 -5.12 -17.02 36.63
C ASP A 114 -4.08 -17.75 37.47
N ARG A 115 -4.49 -18.82 38.17
CA ARG A 115 -3.57 -19.65 38.94
C ARG A 115 -2.58 -20.36 38.01
N LYS A 116 -3.05 -20.95 36.91
CA LYS A 116 -2.21 -21.68 35.96
C LYS A 116 -1.25 -20.76 35.20
N VAL A 117 -1.66 -19.51 34.93
CA VAL A 117 -0.80 -18.49 34.36
C VAL A 117 0.35 -18.16 35.31
N ARG A 118 0.03 -17.92 36.59
CA ARG A 118 1.01 -17.63 37.65
C ARG A 118 1.97 -18.77 37.96
N GLU A 119 1.51 -20.01 37.88
CA GLU A 119 2.32 -21.21 38.17
C GLU A 119 3.34 -21.53 37.07
N ASN A 120 3.25 -20.89 35.90
CA ASN A 120 4.13 -21.18 34.77
C ASN A 120 5.08 -20.01 34.47
N PRO A 121 6.39 -20.15 34.72
CA PRO A 121 7.40 -19.12 34.41
C PRO A 121 7.44 -18.71 32.93
N MET A 122 6.95 -19.55 32.02
CA MET A 122 6.84 -19.19 30.60
C MET A 122 5.81 -18.09 30.33
N ASN A 123 5.03 -17.66 31.34
CA ASN A 123 4.09 -16.55 31.25
C ASN A 123 4.62 -15.25 31.86
N GLU A 124 5.89 -15.16 32.23
CA GLU A 124 6.49 -13.94 32.79
C GLU A 124 6.41 -12.74 31.84
N HIS A 125 6.24 -12.95 30.52
CA HIS A 125 6.00 -11.88 29.56
C HIS A 125 4.65 -11.18 29.73
N LEU A 126 3.73 -11.75 30.53
CA LEU A 126 2.43 -11.16 30.86
C LEU A 126 2.45 -10.34 32.17
N ILE A 127 3.62 -10.19 32.80
CA ILE A 127 3.80 -9.44 34.05
C ILE A 127 3.90 -7.94 33.75
N VAL A 128 3.06 -7.13 34.43
CA VAL A 128 3.17 -5.68 34.44
C VAL A 128 4.32 -5.28 35.38
N LYS A 129 5.37 -4.65 34.84
CA LYS A 129 6.46 -4.08 35.65
C LYS A 129 6.01 -2.71 36.18
N GLU A 130 5.80 -2.58 37.48
CA GLU A 130 5.72 -1.27 38.12
C GLU A 130 7.12 -0.64 38.21
N GLU A 131 7.31 0.53 37.59
CA GLU A 131 8.51 1.35 37.81
C GLU A 131 8.44 2.02 39.21
N PRO A 132 9.56 2.08 39.98
CA PRO A 132 9.56 2.70 41.30
C PRO A 132 9.29 4.21 41.22
N ALA A 133 8.47 4.71 42.14
CA ALA A 133 7.89 6.06 42.17
C ALA A 133 8.84 7.21 42.54
N GLU A 134 10.16 7.11 42.33
CA GLU A 134 11.13 8.13 42.77
C GLU A 134 11.88 8.82 41.63
N GLU A 135 11.17 9.27 40.60
CA GLU A 135 11.67 10.32 39.68
C GLU A 135 10.53 11.15 39.06
N ARG A 136 9.38 11.25 39.76
CA ARG A 136 8.17 11.97 39.27
C ARG A 136 7.94 13.37 39.83
N ASN A 137 8.84 13.90 40.66
CA ASN A 137 8.73 15.27 41.15
C ASN A 137 9.74 16.19 40.44
N GLU A 138 9.51 16.43 39.15
CA GLU A 138 9.78 17.69 38.44
C GLU A 138 9.36 17.53 36.96
N LYS A 139 8.08 17.23 36.71
CA LYS A 139 7.42 17.59 35.46
C LYS A 139 6.08 18.20 35.79
N GLU A 140 5.93 19.46 35.38
CA GLU A 140 4.70 20.23 35.47
C GLU A 140 3.52 19.42 34.93
N SER A 141 2.37 19.61 35.57
CA SER A 141 1.11 18.98 35.18
C SER A 141 0.73 19.38 33.75
N GLU A 142 0.99 18.51 32.79
CA GLU A 142 0.30 18.58 31.50
C GLU A 142 -1.19 18.28 31.72
N PRO A 143 -2.10 19.09 31.18
CA PRO A 143 -3.53 18.87 31.32
C PRO A 143 -3.94 17.52 30.72
N LEU A 144 -4.90 16.85 31.35
CA LEU A 144 -5.54 15.65 30.81
C LEU A 144 -6.41 16.07 29.62
N VAL A 145 -5.86 15.86 28.44
CA VAL A 145 -6.45 16.14 27.14
C VAL A 145 -7.41 14.99 26.75
N PRO A 146 -8.73 15.24 26.56
CA PRO A 146 -9.70 14.24 26.10
C PRO A 146 -9.27 13.44 24.85
N ALA A 147 -9.79 12.21 24.70
CA ALA A 147 -9.44 11.28 23.62
C ALA A 147 -9.68 11.80 22.17
N TRP A 148 -10.37 12.93 21.98
CA TRP A 148 -10.57 13.60 20.69
C TRP A 148 -9.48 14.64 20.34
N GLU A 149 -8.74 15.13 21.33
CA GLU A 149 -7.57 16.01 21.15
C GLU A 149 -6.25 15.20 21.01
N GLN A 150 -6.28 13.87 21.26
CA GLN A 150 -5.22 13.01 20.75
C GLN A 150 -5.35 12.94 19.22
N LYS A 151 -4.76 13.91 18.52
CA LYS A 151 -4.40 13.74 17.11
C LYS A 151 -3.68 12.40 17.04
N LYS A 152 -4.32 11.39 16.44
CA LYS A 152 -3.62 10.16 16.05
C LYS A 152 -2.47 10.62 15.18
N LYS A 153 -1.27 10.74 15.76
CA LYS A 153 -0.05 10.95 15.00
C LYS A 153 -0.05 9.82 13.99
N VAL A 154 -0.17 10.17 12.71
CA VAL A 154 0.23 9.28 11.63
C VAL A 154 1.59 8.78 12.07
N LYS A 155 1.76 7.45 12.25
CA LYS A 155 3.07 6.88 12.62
C LYS A 155 4.07 7.51 11.65
N GLY A 156 5.03 8.27 12.19
CA GLY A 156 6.00 8.97 11.36
C GLY A 156 6.71 7.92 10.51
N PHE A 157 6.52 7.98 9.20
CA PHE A 157 7.23 7.13 8.23
C PHE A 157 8.64 7.70 7.98
N ASP A 158 9.31 8.15 9.04
CA ASP A 158 10.66 8.70 8.95
C ASP A 158 11.66 7.57 9.21
N LEU A 159 12.37 7.16 8.16
CA LEU A 159 13.35 6.07 8.24
C LEU A 159 14.50 6.38 9.19
N HIS A 160 14.94 7.63 9.22
CA HIS A 160 16.07 8.09 10.04
C HIS A 160 15.73 9.43 10.69
N PRO A 161 14.89 9.43 11.74
CA PRO A 161 14.50 10.66 12.44
C PRO A 161 15.70 11.33 13.13
N ASP A 162 16.79 10.61 13.30
CA ASP A 162 18.09 11.07 13.77
C ASP A 162 18.85 11.92 12.74
N VAL A 163 18.55 11.80 11.44
CA VAL A 163 19.17 12.60 10.38
C VAL A 163 18.37 13.89 10.16
N PRO A 164 18.96 15.08 10.40
CA PRO A 164 18.28 16.36 10.20
C PRO A 164 17.82 16.55 8.75
N MET A 165 16.66 17.20 8.56
CA MET A 165 16.09 17.45 7.23
C MET A 165 17.04 18.21 6.27
N ALA A 166 17.93 19.04 6.82
CA ALA A 166 18.92 19.80 6.06
C ALA A 166 20.00 18.90 5.41
N ASP A 167 20.27 17.73 6.02
CA ASP A 167 21.30 16.78 5.57
C ASP A 167 20.73 15.69 4.65
N ARG A 168 19.42 15.73 4.38
CA ARG A 168 18.72 14.76 3.51
C ARG A 168 18.76 15.18 2.05
N HIS A 169 18.76 14.19 1.16
CA HIS A 169 18.84 14.38 -0.28
C HIS A 169 17.57 13.91 -1.01
N THR A 170 17.17 14.69 -2.00
CA THR A 170 16.09 14.36 -2.94
C THR A 170 16.72 14.23 -4.31
N PHE A 171 16.58 13.06 -4.94
CA PHE A 171 17.10 12.80 -6.27
C PHE A 171 16.34 13.62 -7.31
N ASN A 172 17.05 14.25 -8.25
CA ASN A 172 16.44 14.98 -9.35
C ASN A 172 16.47 14.12 -10.62
N LEU A 173 15.34 13.53 -10.98
CA LEU A 173 15.23 12.66 -12.16
C LEU A 173 15.31 13.47 -13.47
N ARG A 174 14.88 14.74 -13.47
CA ARG A 174 14.94 15.63 -14.65
C ARG A 174 16.37 15.90 -15.09
N GLU A 175 17.31 15.95 -14.15
CA GLU A 175 18.73 16.18 -14.42
C GLU A 175 19.52 14.88 -14.62
N ASN A 176 18.91 13.72 -14.33
CA ASN A 176 19.55 12.42 -14.32
C ASN A 176 18.71 11.37 -15.05
N GLU A 177 18.39 11.63 -16.31
CA GLU A 177 17.60 10.69 -17.13
C GLU A 177 18.24 9.30 -17.19
N VAL A 178 17.39 8.28 -17.05
CA VAL A 178 17.80 6.87 -17.08
C VAL A 178 17.67 6.36 -18.51
N GLU A 179 18.82 6.05 -19.12
CA GLU A 179 18.87 5.51 -20.48
C GLU A 179 18.21 4.12 -20.61
N THR A 180 17.54 3.91 -21.75
CA THR A 180 16.97 2.62 -22.12
C THR A 180 18.07 1.64 -22.54
N VAL A 181 18.06 0.45 -21.93
CA VAL A 181 19.08 -0.60 -22.18
C VAL A 181 18.47 -1.97 -22.42
N GLY A 182 19.28 -2.89 -22.95
CA GLY A 182 18.85 -4.26 -23.22
C GLY A 182 18.52 -5.05 -21.95
N LYS A 183 17.76 -6.15 -22.09
CA LYS A 183 17.21 -6.94 -20.98
C LYS A 183 18.25 -7.36 -19.91
N LYS A 184 19.42 -7.84 -20.34
CA LYS A 184 20.51 -8.27 -19.43
C LYS A 184 21.09 -7.13 -18.61
N GLU A 185 21.21 -5.94 -19.21
CA GLU A 185 21.70 -4.75 -18.50
C GLU A 185 20.64 -4.21 -17.55
N ARG A 186 19.36 -4.22 -17.94
CA ARG A 186 18.24 -3.92 -17.02
C ARG A 186 18.26 -4.85 -15.80
N PHE A 187 18.43 -6.15 -16.02
CA PHE A 187 18.57 -7.13 -14.94
C PHE A 187 19.72 -6.78 -13.98
N ARG A 188 20.91 -6.50 -14.51
CA ARG A 188 22.07 -6.10 -13.68
C ARG A 188 21.82 -4.84 -12.88
N ARG A 189 21.23 -3.80 -13.50
CA ARG A 189 20.86 -2.55 -12.81
C ARG A 189 19.90 -2.81 -11.66
N ASN A 190 18.88 -3.64 -11.88
CA ASN A 190 17.94 -4.01 -10.82
C ASN A 190 18.64 -4.73 -9.66
N ILE A 191 19.47 -5.75 -9.94
CA ILE A 191 20.19 -6.47 -8.89
C ILE A 191 21.13 -5.54 -8.11
N MET A 192 21.88 -4.68 -8.80
CA MET A 192 22.76 -3.71 -8.15
C MET A 192 21.99 -2.75 -7.23
N ALA A 193 20.85 -2.24 -7.69
CA ALA A 193 20.00 -1.36 -6.89
C ALA A 193 19.44 -2.08 -5.66
N ILE A 194 19.00 -3.34 -5.79
CA ILE A 194 18.46 -4.13 -4.68
C ILE A 194 19.55 -4.45 -3.64
N GLN A 195 20.73 -4.87 -4.09
CA GLN A 195 21.86 -5.13 -3.19
C GLN A 195 22.26 -3.86 -2.44
N LEU A 196 22.27 -2.71 -3.13
CA LEU A 196 22.56 -1.42 -2.51
C LEU A 196 21.47 -0.98 -1.52
N LEU A 197 20.19 -1.16 -1.86
CA LEU A 197 19.08 -0.91 -0.94
C LEU A 197 19.25 -1.73 0.34
N LYS A 198 19.47 -3.06 0.19
CA LYS A 198 19.66 -3.96 1.33
C LYS A 198 20.86 -3.57 2.18
N LYS A 199 21.95 -3.14 1.54
CA LYS A 199 23.12 -2.59 2.24
C LYS A 199 22.77 -1.35 3.05
N CYS A 200 22.04 -0.39 2.48
CA CYS A 200 21.61 0.83 3.20
C CYS A 200 20.70 0.49 4.39
N GLN A 201 19.81 -0.49 4.22
CA GLN A 201 18.92 -0.99 5.29
C GLN A 201 19.70 -1.71 6.40
N GLU A 202 20.66 -2.57 6.05
CA GLU A 202 21.53 -3.25 7.01
C GLU A 202 22.42 -2.28 7.79
N GLU A 203 22.96 -1.26 7.11
CA GLU A 203 23.78 -0.20 7.71
C GLU A 203 22.92 0.86 8.43
N ASN A 204 21.59 0.74 8.40
CA ASN A 204 20.63 1.68 8.96
C ASN A 204 20.96 3.14 8.63
N ARG A 205 21.13 3.44 7.33
CA ARG A 205 21.44 4.79 6.85
C ARG A 205 20.73 5.13 5.55
N PHE A 206 20.70 6.43 5.26
CA PHE A 206 20.37 6.93 3.94
C PHE A 206 21.48 6.67 2.91
N ALA A 207 21.06 6.48 1.66
CA ALA A 207 21.93 6.46 0.50
C ALA A 207 22.57 7.84 0.27
N THR A 208 23.84 7.83 -0.12
CA THR A 208 24.55 9.03 -0.59
C THR A 208 24.05 9.48 -1.97
N PRO A 209 24.29 10.73 -2.40
CA PRO A 209 23.93 11.19 -3.75
C PRO A 209 24.46 10.29 -4.88
N GLU A 210 25.68 9.75 -4.74
CA GLU A 210 26.26 8.83 -5.71
C GLU A 210 25.56 7.47 -5.72
N GLU A 211 25.13 6.99 -4.55
CA GLU A 211 24.34 5.77 -4.40
C GLU A 211 22.91 5.95 -4.96
N GLN A 212 22.32 7.15 -4.85
CA GLN A 212 21.03 7.46 -5.47
C GLN A 212 21.04 7.29 -7.00
N ILE A 213 22.17 7.56 -7.67
CA ILE A 213 22.33 7.31 -9.13
C ILE A 213 22.27 5.81 -9.47
N ILE A 214 22.69 4.94 -8.55
CA ILE A 214 22.61 3.49 -8.76
C ILE A 214 21.17 3.03 -8.52
N LEU A 215 20.54 3.52 -7.46
CA LEU A 215 19.17 3.21 -7.10
C LEU A 215 18.16 3.65 -8.17
N SER A 216 18.35 4.83 -8.76
CA SER A 216 17.45 5.38 -9.79
C SER A 216 17.42 4.55 -11.08
N LYS A 217 18.42 3.69 -11.30
CA LYS A 217 18.50 2.80 -12.47
C LYS A 217 17.65 1.54 -12.32
N TYR A 218 17.01 1.31 -11.17
CA TYR A 218 16.03 0.24 -11.01
C TYR A 218 14.82 0.50 -11.91
N VAL A 219 14.54 -0.44 -12.81
CA VAL A 219 13.45 -0.32 -13.81
C VAL A 219 12.49 -1.50 -13.74
N GLY A 220 12.44 -2.18 -12.58
CA GLY A 220 11.49 -3.25 -12.32
C GLY A 220 11.66 -4.46 -13.24
N TRP A 221 10.79 -5.45 -13.09
CA TRP A 221 10.93 -6.76 -13.73
C TRP A 221 10.14 -6.89 -15.04
N GLY A 222 9.46 -5.82 -15.45
CA GLY A 222 8.65 -5.77 -16.65
C GLY A 222 9.40 -6.24 -17.91
N GLY A 223 8.91 -7.31 -18.54
CA GLY A 223 9.51 -7.88 -19.76
C GLY A 223 10.80 -8.70 -19.53
N LEU A 224 11.12 -9.05 -18.28
CA LEU A 224 12.28 -9.87 -17.87
C LEU A 224 11.86 -11.26 -17.36
N SER A 225 10.75 -11.82 -17.87
CA SER A 225 10.25 -13.14 -17.44
C SER A 225 11.28 -14.26 -17.61
N GLU A 226 12.21 -14.11 -18.56
CA GLU A 226 13.29 -15.07 -18.79
C GLU A 226 14.24 -15.23 -17.59
N ALA A 227 14.40 -14.19 -16.77
CA ALA A 227 15.23 -14.24 -15.56
C ALA A 227 14.63 -15.13 -14.45
N PHE A 228 13.35 -15.47 -14.55
CA PHE A 228 12.62 -16.29 -13.58
C PHE A 228 12.40 -17.73 -14.06
N ASP A 229 12.93 -18.10 -15.23
CA ASP A 229 12.79 -19.44 -15.81
C ASP A 229 14.04 -20.28 -15.52
N GLU A 230 13.92 -21.22 -14.58
CA GLU A 230 14.99 -22.16 -14.19
C GLU A 230 15.46 -23.05 -15.35
N ASN A 231 14.63 -23.22 -16.39
CA ASN A 231 14.94 -24.08 -17.54
C ASN A 231 15.58 -23.30 -18.69
N ASN A 232 15.69 -21.98 -18.59
CA ASN A 232 16.28 -21.14 -19.62
C ASN A 232 17.80 -21.07 -19.48
N SER A 233 18.51 -21.91 -20.23
CA SER A 233 19.98 -21.98 -20.19
C SER A 233 20.69 -20.67 -20.54
N ALA A 234 20.05 -19.78 -21.32
CA ALA A 234 20.60 -18.46 -21.65
C ALA A 234 20.52 -17.46 -20.48
N TRP A 235 19.75 -17.77 -19.43
CA TRP A 235 19.51 -16.95 -18.25
C TRP A 235 19.84 -17.66 -16.92
N ALA A 236 20.52 -18.81 -16.98
CA ALA A 236 20.81 -19.61 -15.80
C ALA A 236 21.62 -18.86 -14.72
N THR A 237 22.56 -18.00 -15.13
CA THR A 237 23.34 -17.19 -14.18
C THR A 237 22.47 -16.16 -13.47
N GLU A 238 21.64 -15.44 -14.23
CA GLU A 238 20.72 -14.43 -13.70
C GLU A 238 19.66 -15.04 -12.81
N TYR A 239 19.13 -16.22 -13.17
CA TYR A 239 18.19 -16.95 -12.31
C TYR A 239 18.77 -17.28 -10.93
N LEU A 240 20.01 -17.77 -10.89
CA LEU A 240 20.70 -18.10 -9.64
C LEU A 240 21.00 -16.85 -8.81
N GLU A 241 21.48 -15.79 -9.45
CA GLU A 241 21.75 -14.50 -8.80
C GLU A 241 20.47 -13.92 -8.18
N LEU A 242 19.39 -13.84 -8.97
CA LEU A 242 18.08 -13.36 -8.54
C LEU A 242 17.55 -14.13 -7.32
N SER A 243 17.61 -15.46 -7.40
CA SER A 243 17.14 -16.35 -6.33
C SER A 243 17.98 -16.24 -5.06
N SER A 244 19.21 -15.75 -5.15
CA SER A 244 20.09 -15.55 -3.99
C SER A 244 19.94 -14.16 -3.35
N VAL A 245 19.56 -13.16 -4.14
CA VAL A 245 19.46 -11.77 -3.68
C VAL A 245 18.11 -11.50 -3.03
N LEU A 246 17.03 -12.11 -3.53
CA LEU A 246 15.67 -11.87 -3.07
C LEU A 246 15.22 -12.86 -1.99
N THR A 247 14.41 -12.40 -1.04
CA THR A 247 13.64 -13.30 -0.17
C THR A 247 12.57 -14.03 -0.98
N PRO A 248 11.96 -15.12 -0.48
CA PRO A 248 10.87 -15.80 -1.17
C PRO A 248 9.70 -14.89 -1.52
N GLU A 249 9.34 -13.96 -0.63
CA GLU A 249 8.26 -13.00 -0.80
C GLU A 249 8.60 -11.95 -1.86
N GLU A 250 9.81 -11.36 -1.77
CA GLU A 250 10.32 -10.44 -2.78
C GLU A 250 10.41 -11.10 -4.16
N TYR A 251 10.86 -12.35 -4.22
CA TYR A 251 10.93 -13.12 -5.46
C TYR A 251 9.55 -13.36 -6.07
N ALA A 252 8.56 -13.70 -5.24
CA ALA A 252 7.18 -13.87 -5.69
C ALA A 252 6.60 -12.56 -6.26
N SER A 253 6.76 -11.44 -5.52
CA SER A 253 6.35 -10.10 -5.98
C SER A 253 7.03 -9.73 -7.31
N ALA A 254 8.36 -9.88 -7.36
CA ALA A 254 9.17 -9.61 -8.54
C ALA A 254 8.68 -10.42 -9.76
N ARG A 255 8.40 -11.71 -9.57
CA ARG A 255 7.93 -12.60 -10.63
C ARG A 255 6.54 -12.22 -11.14
N GLU A 256 5.62 -11.88 -10.24
CA GLU A 256 4.26 -11.43 -10.60
C GLU A 256 4.30 -10.12 -11.39
N SER A 257 5.21 -9.22 -11.00
CA SER A 257 5.37 -7.91 -11.62
C SER A 257 5.99 -7.94 -13.04
N THR A 258 6.47 -9.09 -13.53
CA THR A 258 7.10 -9.21 -14.86
C THR A 258 6.20 -8.81 -16.02
N LEU A 259 4.88 -8.81 -15.81
CA LEU A 259 3.87 -8.45 -16.79
C LEU A 259 3.35 -7.01 -16.64
N THR A 260 3.66 -6.33 -15.53
CA THR A 260 2.94 -5.10 -15.11
C THR A 260 3.84 -3.98 -14.56
N ALA A 261 5.06 -4.26 -14.08
CA ALA A 261 5.96 -3.26 -13.50
C ALA A 261 6.68 -2.43 -14.57
N PHE A 262 6.10 -1.28 -14.89
CA PHE A 262 6.57 -0.39 -15.94
C PHE A 262 6.51 1.06 -15.50
N TYR A 263 7.53 1.84 -15.87
CA TYR A 263 7.66 3.23 -15.44
C TYR A 263 7.07 4.20 -16.45
N THR A 264 6.39 5.20 -15.91
CA THR A 264 5.81 6.31 -16.67
C THR A 264 6.91 7.14 -17.33
N PRO A 265 6.85 7.39 -18.65
CA PRO A 265 7.82 8.22 -19.35
C PRO A 265 7.89 9.65 -18.79
N PRO A 266 9.08 10.29 -18.73
CA PRO A 266 9.25 11.66 -18.28
C PRO A 266 8.35 12.68 -19.00
N GLU A 267 8.07 12.47 -20.29
CA GLU A 267 7.22 13.34 -21.12
C GLU A 267 5.78 13.35 -20.59
N VAL A 268 5.25 12.18 -20.21
CA VAL A 268 3.90 12.03 -19.65
C VAL A 268 3.81 12.70 -18.28
N ILE A 269 4.83 12.51 -17.42
CA ILE A 269 4.87 13.10 -16.08
C ILE A 269 4.96 14.64 -16.19
N THR A 270 5.80 15.14 -17.09
CA THR A 270 5.97 16.58 -17.35
C THR A 270 4.66 17.20 -17.81
N ALA A 271 3.92 16.53 -18.70
CA ALA A 271 2.61 17.00 -19.16
C ALA A 271 1.57 17.06 -18.02
N ILE A 272 1.57 16.07 -17.12
CA ILE A 272 0.69 16.07 -15.94
C ILE A 272 1.01 17.27 -15.03
N TYR A 273 2.28 17.51 -14.71
CA TYR A 273 2.65 18.66 -13.89
C TYR A 273 2.37 19.99 -14.59
N LYS A 274 2.55 20.07 -15.90
CA LYS A 274 2.18 21.25 -16.69
C LYS A 274 0.68 21.54 -16.63
N ALA A 275 -0.16 20.51 -16.68
CA ALA A 275 -1.61 20.68 -16.48
C ALA A 275 -1.91 21.20 -15.07
N MET A 276 -1.29 20.62 -14.03
CA MET A 276 -1.43 21.09 -12.64
C MET A 276 -1.02 22.56 -12.49
N GLU A 277 0.11 22.96 -13.08
CA GLU A 277 0.61 24.34 -13.06
C GLU A 277 -0.33 25.32 -13.77
N GLN A 278 -0.87 24.94 -14.95
CA GLN A 278 -1.84 25.76 -15.70
C GLN A 278 -3.13 26.00 -14.91
N MET A 279 -3.51 25.04 -14.06
CA MET A 279 -4.64 25.18 -13.15
C MET A 279 -4.29 25.94 -11.86
N GLY A 280 -3.05 26.40 -11.69
CA GLY A 280 -2.63 27.23 -10.57
C GLY A 280 -2.01 26.48 -9.40
N PHE A 281 -1.73 25.17 -9.51
CA PHE A 281 -1.02 24.44 -8.47
C PHE A 281 0.42 24.93 -8.34
N LYS A 282 0.83 25.33 -7.12
CA LYS A 282 2.19 25.79 -6.82
C LYS A 282 2.76 25.13 -5.57
N GLU A 283 1.94 24.89 -4.57
CA GLU A 283 2.35 24.26 -3.31
C GLU A 283 1.18 23.49 -2.70
N GLY A 284 1.42 22.78 -1.59
CA GLY A 284 0.41 22.00 -0.88
C GLY A 284 0.72 20.50 -0.80
N ASN A 285 -0.26 19.71 -0.38
CA ASN A 285 -0.11 18.27 -0.17
C ASN A 285 -0.43 17.50 -1.46
N LEU A 286 0.56 16.78 -2.01
CA LEU A 286 0.42 15.90 -3.16
C LEU A 286 0.44 14.43 -2.76
N LEU A 287 -0.52 13.66 -3.26
CA LEU A 287 -0.55 12.19 -3.12
C LEU A 287 -0.14 11.51 -4.43
N GLU A 288 0.77 10.53 -4.34
CA GLU A 288 1.02 9.53 -5.36
C GLU A 288 0.65 8.14 -4.80
N PRO A 289 -0.51 7.55 -5.17
CA PRO A 289 -1.07 6.39 -4.48
C PRO A 289 -0.41 5.05 -4.86
N SER A 290 0.44 5.03 -5.88
CA SER A 290 1.20 3.87 -6.38
C SER A 290 2.51 4.35 -7.00
N CYS A 291 3.45 4.77 -6.16
CA CYS A 291 4.59 5.58 -6.61
C CYS A 291 5.71 4.80 -7.28
N GLY A 292 5.76 3.48 -7.16
CA GLY A 292 6.92 2.69 -7.57
C GLY A 292 8.19 3.22 -6.89
N ILE A 293 9.25 3.47 -7.66
CA ILE A 293 10.46 4.14 -7.14
C ILE A 293 10.33 5.66 -7.04
N GLY A 294 9.16 6.23 -7.33
CA GLY A 294 8.80 7.64 -7.20
C GLY A 294 9.18 8.53 -8.39
N ASN A 295 8.98 8.08 -9.63
CA ASN A 295 9.31 8.91 -10.81
C ASN A 295 8.53 10.23 -10.84
N PHE A 296 7.28 10.27 -10.38
CA PHE A 296 6.55 11.55 -10.28
C PHE A 296 7.19 12.46 -9.23
N ILE A 297 7.63 11.92 -8.10
CA ILE A 297 8.34 12.69 -7.05
C ILE A 297 9.63 13.31 -7.60
N GLY A 298 10.46 12.52 -8.30
CA GLY A 298 11.73 13.00 -8.86
C GLY A 298 11.61 13.94 -10.06
N MET A 299 10.40 14.06 -10.63
CA MET A 299 10.08 14.94 -11.76
C MET A 299 9.33 16.20 -11.34
N LEU A 300 9.14 16.43 -10.04
CA LEU A 300 8.47 17.62 -9.53
C LEU A 300 9.14 18.90 -10.07
N PRO A 301 8.39 19.83 -10.70
CA PRO A 301 8.95 21.08 -11.20
C PRO A 301 9.50 21.97 -10.08
N ASP A 302 10.45 22.83 -10.42
CA ASP A 302 11.07 23.77 -9.46
C ASP A 302 10.02 24.70 -8.83
N ALA A 303 9.01 25.08 -9.61
CA ALA A 303 7.88 25.91 -9.18
C ALA A 303 6.97 25.23 -8.15
N MET A 304 7.13 23.91 -7.92
CA MET A 304 6.33 23.11 -6.99
C MET A 304 7.14 22.50 -5.84
N GLN A 305 8.41 22.91 -5.65
CA GLN A 305 9.31 22.28 -4.67
C GLN A 305 8.88 22.47 -3.20
N ASP A 306 8.03 23.46 -2.93
CA ASP A 306 7.48 23.71 -1.59
C ASP A 306 6.30 22.77 -1.25
N SER A 307 5.88 21.91 -2.19
CA SER A 307 4.88 20.88 -1.94
C SER A 307 5.36 19.76 -1.01
N LYS A 308 4.43 19.27 -0.17
CA LYS A 308 4.63 18.05 0.63
C LYS A 308 4.10 16.86 -0.13
N ILE A 309 4.98 15.95 -0.54
CA ILE A 309 4.59 14.76 -1.29
C ILE A 309 4.43 13.56 -0.35
N TYR A 310 3.41 12.75 -0.64
CA TYR A 310 3.08 11.52 0.05
C TYR A 310 2.99 10.40 -0.98
N GLY A 311 3.90 9.43 -0.90
CA GLY A 311 3.93 8.25 -1.75
C GLY A 311 3.35 7.04 -1.03
N VAL A 312 2.66 6.18 -1.77
CA VAL A 312 2.25 4.84 -1.33
C VAL A 312 2.74 3.86 -2.38
N GLU A 313 3.37 2.77 -1.97
CA GLU A 313 3.76 1.69 -2.86
C GLU A 313 3.66 0.34 -2.16
N LEU A 314 3.08 -0.64 -2.85
CA LEU A 314 2.86 -1.99 -2.34
C LEU A 314 4.16 -2.80 -2.35
N ASP A 315 4.95 -2.69 -3.42
CA ASP A 315 6.20 -3.44 -3.55
C ASP A 315 7.28 -2.86 -2.64
N THR A 316 7.71 -3.64 -1.65
CA THR A 316 8.64 -3.18 -0.60
C THR A 316 10.00 -2.77 -1.13
N ILE A 317 10.48 -3.41 -2.20
CA ILE A 317 11.73 -3.03 -2.88
C ILE A 317 11.56 -1.66 -3.52
N SER A 318 10.51 -1.47 -4.33
CA SER A 318 10.24 -0.21 -5.01
C SER A 318 10.03 0.93 -4.01
N ALA A 319 9.22 0.70 -2.97
CA ALA A 319 9.00 1.66 -1.89
C ALA A 319 10.31 2.00 -1.15
N GLY A 320 11.14 1.00 -0.83
CA GLY A 320 12.43 1.20 -0.19
C GLY A 320 13.40 2.02 -1.06
N ILE A 321 13.45 1.75 -2.36
CA ILE A 321 14.22 2.55 -3.31
C ILE A 321 13.70 3.99 -3.35
N ALA A 322 12.38 4.19 -3.43
CA ALA A 322 11.77 5.52 -3.42
C ALA A 322 12.14 6.31 -2.15
N GLN A 323 12.10 5.67 -0.98
CA GLN A 323 12.48 6.29 0.29
C GLN A 323 13.96 6.72 0.32
N GLN A 324 14.84 5.96 -0.33
CA GLN A 324 16.25 6.30 -0.45
C GLN A 324 16.53 7.41 -1.47
N LEU A 325 15.74 7.46 -2.56
CA LEU A 325 15.81 8.51 -3.58
C LEU A 325 15.25 9.84 -3.06
N TYR A 326 14.18 9.82 -2.27
CA TYR A 326 13.44 11.01 -1.86
C TYR A 326 13.35 11.11 -0.34
N GLN A 327 14.48 11.35 0.31
CA GLN A 327 14.67 11.22 1.76
C GLN A 327 13.88 12.28 2.57
N LYS A 328 13.37 13.32 1.90
CA LYS A 328 12.50 14.36 2.47
C LYS A 328 11.00 14.07 2.29
N THR A 329 10.66 13.01 1.54
CA THR A 329 9.28 12.66 1.18
C THR A 329 8.74 11.57 2.10
N THR A 330 7.44 11.62 2.40
CA THR A 330 6.79 10.57 3.19
C THR A 330 6.35 9.45 2.25
N ILE A 331 6.95 8.26 2.35
CA ILE A 331 6.61 7.12 1.50
C ILE A 331 6.23 5.91 2.36
N ALA A 332 5.04 5.37 2.14
CA ALA A 332 4.54 4.18 2.84
C ALA A 332 4.72 2.92 1.97
N ALA A 333 5.44 1.93 2.50
CA ALA A 333 5.62 0.61 1.89
C ALA A 333 4.46 -0.34 2.31
N GLN A 334 3.28 -0.13 1.74
CA GLN A 334 2.06 -0.91 2.02
C GLN A 334 1.04 -0.75 0.90
N GLY A 335 0.05 -1.66 0.84
CA GLY A 335 -1.05 -1.58 -0.12
C GLY A 335 -1.92 -0.34 0.11
N PHE A 336 -2.37 0.31 -0.99
CA PHE A 336 -3.21 1.50 -0.89
C PHE A 336 -4.51 1.22 -0.13
N GLU A 337 -5.04 0.01 -0.20
CA GLU A 337 -6.18 -0.50 0.56
C GLU A 337 -6.00 -0.47 2.08
N GLU A 338 -4.77 -0.65 2.56
CA GLU A 338 -4.44 -0.67 3.98
C GLU A 338 -4.04 0.72 4.52
N THR A 339 -3.75 1.66 3.62
CA THR A 339 -3.36 3.02 4.01
C THR A 339 -4.47 3.76 4.76
N ASN A 340 -4.12 4.26 5.95
CA ASN A 340 -4.99 5.12 6.74
C ASN A 340 -4.63 6.60 6.53
N LEU A 341 -4.79 7.08 5.29
CA LEU A 341 -4.66 8.49 4.96
C LEU A 341 -5.96 9.25 5.27
N PRO A 342 -5.89 10.50 5.77
CA PRO A 342 -7.08 11.33 5.99
C PRO A 342 -7.82 11.61 4.67
N ASP A 343 -9.15 11.62 4.74
CA ASP A 343 -9.99 12.07 3.63
C ASP A 343 -9.93 13.60 3.50
N SER A 344 -10.09 14.11 2.29
CA SER A 344 -10.11 15.56 1.99
C SER A 344 -8.89 16.36 2.51
N PHE A 345 -7.70 15.74 2.45
CA PHE A 345 -6.46 16.32 2.96
C PHE A 345 -5.51 16.80 1.85
N PHE A 346 -5.58 16.18 0.67
CA PHE A 346 -4.64 16.46 -0.41
C PHE A 346 -5.17 17.54 -1.35
N ASP A 347 -4.31 18.46 -1.75
CA ASP A 347 -4.56 19.50 -2.74
C ASP A 347 -4.50 18.93 -4.17
N GLY A 348 -3.63 17.93 -4.37
CA GLY A 348 -3.53 17.22 -5.64
C GLY A 348 -3.26 15.73 -5.50
N VAL A 349 -3.67 14.96 -6.50
CA VAL A 349 -3.26 13.55 -6.66
C VAL A 349 -2.67 13.36 -8.07
N VAL A 350 -1.44 12.86 -8.14
CA VAL A 350 -0.77 12.54 -9.41
C VAL A 350 -0.31 11.10 -9.40
N GLY A 351 -0.03 10.54 -10.57
CA GLY A 351 0.54 9.19 -10.65
C GLY A 351 0.03 8.36 -11.81
N ASN A 352 0.47 7.11 -11.83
CA ASN A 352 0.00 6.09 -12.75
C ASN A 352 -0.56 4.93 -11.94
N VAL A 353 -1.87 4.69 -12.07
CA VAL A 353 -2.53 3.66 -11.27
C VAL A 353 -2.24 2.27 -11.83
N PRO A 354 -2.21 1.21 -11.01
CA PRO A 354 -2.07 -0.15 -11.51
C PRO A 354 -3.18 -0.53 -12.51
N PHE A 355 -2.80 -1.24 -13.58
CA PHE A 355 -3.74 -1.74 -14.59
C PHE A 355 -4.04 -3.22 -14.36
N GLY A 356 -5.31 -3.60 -14.45
CA GLY A 356 -5.70 -4.99 -14.33
C GLY A 356 -7.21 -5.19 -14.20
N ASP A 357 -7.63 -6.43 -14.45
CA ASP A 357 -9.02 -6.89 -14.33
C ASP A 357 -9.23 -7.69 -13.04
N PHE A 358 -8.61 -7.24 -11.94
CA PHE A 358 -8.78 -7.81 -10.60
C PHE A 358 -9.27 -6.73 -9.62
N LYS A 359 -9.62 -7.15 -8.42
CA LYS A 359 -10.19 -6.29 -7.36
C LYS A 359 -9.34 -6.40 -6.11
N VAL A 360 -9.30 -5.32 -5.35
CA VAL A 360 -8.75 -5.30 -3.98
C VAL A 360 -9.89 -5.35 -2.97
N LEU A 361 -9.59 -5.91 -1.80
CA LEU A 361 -10.54 -5.99 -0.70
C LEU A 361 -10.42 -4.73 0.16
N ASP A 362 -11.42 -3.87 0.08
CA ASP A 362 -11.54 -2.68 0.91
C ASP A 362 -13.02 -2.48 1.22
N LYS A 363 -13.40 -2.74 2.48
CA LYS A 363 -14.80 -2.79 2.95
C LYS A 363 -15.60 -1.54 2.58
N ARG A 364 -14.96 -0.37 2.48
CA ARG A 364 -15.61 0.89 2.11
C ARG A 364 -16.09 0.89 0.65
N TYR A 365 -15.39 0.18 -0.25
CA TYR A 365 -15.62 0.20 -1.69
C TYR A 365 -16.13 -1.13 -2.26
N ASP A 366 -16.06 -2.24 -1.52
CA ASP A 366 -16.43 -3.59 -1.95
C ASP A 366 -17.82 -3.66 -2.65
N LYS A 367 -18.79 -2.88 -2.17
CA LYS A 367 -20.14 -2.80 -2.73
C LYS A 367 -20.17 -2.39 -4.22
N HIS A 368 -19.17 -1.63 -4.67
CA HIS A 368 -19.06 -1.14 -6.04
C HIS A 368 -18.39 -2.15 -6.98
N LYS A 369 -17.66 -3.13 -6.44
CA LYS A 369 -16.95 -4.16 -7.21
C LYS A 369 -15.98 -3.57 -8.25
N PHE A 370 -15.34 -2.46 -7.90
CA PHE A 370 -14.37 -1.77 -8.75
C PHE A 370 -13.22 -2.69 -9.15
N LEU A 371 -12.78 -2.57 -10.41
CA LEU A 371 -11.48 -3.10 -10.83
C LEU A 371 -10.37 -2.25 -10.20
N ILE A 372 -9.13 -2.76 -10.19
CA ILE A 372 -8.01 -2.11 -9.50
C ILE A 372 -7.85 -0.63 -9.89
N HIS A 373 -7.85 -0.32 -11.18
CA HIS A 373 -7.71 1.07 -11.65
C HIS A 373 -8.88 1.96 -11.20
N ASP A 374 -10.12 1.45 -11.24
CA ASP A 374 -11.32 2.17 -10.78
C ASP A 374 -11.29 2.44 -9.28
N TYR A 375 -10.80 1.46 -8.52
CA TYR A 375 -10.64 1.56 -7.07
C TYR A 375 -9.68 2.68 -6.70
N PHE A 376 -8.55 2.79 -7.40
CA PHE A 376 -7.59 3.86 -7.19
C PHE A 376 -8.19 5.25 -7.46
N PHE A 377 -9.02 5.41 -8.49
CA PHE A 377 -9.78 6.66 -8.68
C PHE A 377 -10.74 6.92 -7.52
N ALA A 378 -11.54 5.93 -7.14
CA ALA A 378 -12.53 6.08 -6.09
C ALA A 378 -11.91 6.49 -4.75
N LYS A 379 -10.84 5.78 -4.32
CA LYS A 379 -10.17 6.09 -3.07
C LYS A 379 -9.38 7.39 -3.14
N SER A 380 -8.71 7.70 -4.25
CA SER A 380 -8.00 8.98 -4.43
C SER A 380 -8.95 10.17 -4.37
N LEU A 381 -10.15 10.07 -4.95
CA LEU A 381 -11.18 11.10 -4.83
C LEU A 381 -11.62 11.33 -3.38
N ASP A 382 -11.69 10.28 -2.56
CA ASP A 382 -12.02 10.44 -1.14
C ASP A 382 -10.88 11.17 -0.38
N LYS A 383 -9.61 10.98 -0.79
CA LYS A 383 -8.42 11.64 -0.20
C LYS A 383 -8.24 13.09 -0.63
N LEU A 384 -8.60 13.43 -1.86
CA LEU A 384 -8.50 14.77 -2.42
C LEU A 384 -9.48 15.74 -1.72
N ARG A 385 -9.12 16.99 -1.47
CA ARG A 385 -10.06 17.99 -0.92
C ARG A 385 -11.03 18.51 -2.00
N PRO A 386 -12.22 19.02 -1.65
CA PRO A 386 -13.04 19.81 -2.58
C PRO A 386 -12.23 20.88 -3.32
N GLY A 387 -12.43 21.00 -4.63
CA GLY A 387 -11.68 21.92 -5.49
C GLY A 387 -10.26 21.44 -5.84
N GLY A 388 -9.72 20.47 -5.10
CA GLY A 388 -8.46 19.81 -5.45
C GLY A 388 -8.58 19.05 -6.76
N VAL A 389 -7.44 18.83 -7.41
CA VAL A 389 -7.36 18.21 -8.74
C VAL A 389 -6.55 16.91 -8.70
N MET A 390 -7.05 15.88 -9.36
CA MET A 390 -6.27 14.68 -9.64
C MET A 390 -5.98 14.55 -11.13
N ALA A 391 -4.75 14.18 -11.45
CA ALA A 391 -4.29 13.89 -12.81
C ALA A 391 -3.61 12.51 -12.80
N LEU A 392 -4.37 11.47 -13.18
CA LEU A 392 -3.92 10.08 -13.11
C LEU A 392 -3.87 9.42 -14.48
N VAL A 393 -2.79 8.68 -14.73
CA VAL A 393 -2.70 7.75 -15.86
C VAL A 393 -3.47 6.47 -15.52
N THR A 394 -4.28 5.98 -16.46
CA THR A 394 -5.05 4.74 -16.34
C THR A 394 -5.12 4.00 -17.67
N SER A 395 -5.54 2.74 -17.66
CA SER A 395 -5.85 2.03 -18.90
C SER A 395 -7.09 2.63 -19.57
N LYS A 396 -7.22 2.50 -20.90
CA LYS A 396 -8.46 2.88 -21.61
C LYS A 396 -9.71 2.20 -21.06
N GLY A 397 -9.57 1.10 -20.31
CA GLY A 397 -10.66 0.37 -19.68
C GLY A 397 -11.54 1.25 -18.78
N THR A 398 -10.98 2.28 -18.13
CA THR A 398 -11.76 3.22 -17.30
C THR A 398 -12.80 3.96 -18.14
N MET A 399 -12.38 4.49 -19.29
CA MET A 399 -13.22 5.33 -20.16
C MET A 399 -14.07 4.51 -21.14
N ASP A 400 -13.53 3.42 -21.68
CA ASP A 400 -14.14 2.69 -22.81
C ASP A 400 -14.97 1.46 -22.42
N LYS A 401 -14.96 1.02 -21.16
CA LYS A 401 -15.74 -0.18 -20.79
C LYS A 401 -17.24 0.04 -20.96
N GLU A 402 -17.94 -1.01 -21.38
CA GLU A 402 -19.39 -0.99 -21.63
C GLU A 402 -20.21 -0.56 -20.41
N ASN A 403 -19.80 -1.01 -19.22
CA ASN A 403 -20.47 -0.64 -17.99
C ASN A 403 -20.08 0.78 -17.54
N SER A 404 -21.04 1.71 -17.58
CA SER A 404 -20.84 3.11 -17.20
C SER A 404 -20.79 3.37 -15.68
N ALA A 405 -20.99 2.35 -14.83
CA ALA A 405 -21.16 2.53 -13.39
C ALA A 405 -20.01 3.31 -12.71
N VAL A 406 -18.75 3.04 -13.07
CA VAL A 406 -17.63 3.81 -12.51
C VAL A 406 -17.59 5.23 -13.04
N ARG A 407 -17.89 5.45 -14.33
CA ARG A 407 -17.92 6.79 -14.91
C ARG A 407 -19.00 7.63 -14.26
N LYS A 408 -20.18 7.05 -14.03
CA LYS A 408 -21.24 7.70 -13.24
C LYS A 408 -20.77 7.97 -11.81
N TYR A 409 -20.13 7.00 -11.15
CA TYR A 409 -19.60 7.19 -9.80
C TYR A 409 -18.61 8.36 -9.70
N ILE A 410 -17.71 8.49 -10.68
CA ILE A 410 -16.74 9.58 -10.78
C ILE A 410 -17.46 10.90 -11.09
N ALA A 411 -18.35 10.95 -12.09
CA ALA A 411 -19.08 12.16 -12.48
C ALA A 411 -19.88 12.78 -11.33
N GLN A 412 -20.44 11.95 -10.46
CA GLN A 412 -21.17 12.42 -9.27
C GLN A 412 -20.26 13.10 -8.23
N ARG A 413 -18.95 12.81 -8.24
CA ARG A 413 -17.95 13.27 -7.26
C ARG A 413 -16.99 14.31 -7.80
N ALA A 414 -16.76 14.31 -9.10
CA ALA A 414 -15.75 15.11 -9.75
C ALA A 414 -16.24 15.61 -11.10
N GLU A 415 -15.69 16.74 -11.51
CA GLU A 415 -15.78 17.26 -12.86
C GLU A 415 -14.64 16.67 -13.71
N LEU A 416 -14.95 16.26 -14.94
CA LEU A 416 -13.92 15.93 -15.92
C LEU A 416 -13.45 17.22 -16.57
N LEU A 417 -12.25 17.68 -16.21
CA LEU A 417 -11.63 18.86 -16.81
C LEU A 417 -11.04 18.54 -18.19
N GLY A 418 -10.55 17.31 -18.35
CA GLY A 418 -10.06 16.79 -19.61
C GLY A 418 -9.56 15.36 -19.48
N ALA A 419 -9.46 14.68 -20.63
CA ALA A 419 -8.81 13.39 -20.75
C ALA A 419 -7.92 13.38 -22.00
N ILE A 420 -6.74 12.75 -21.91
CA ILE A 420 -5.80 12.61 -23.05
C ILE A 420 -5.59 11.13 -23.32
N ARG A 421 -5.84 10.68 -24.55
CA ARG A 421 -5.59 9.29 -24.96
C ARG A 421 -4.21 9.15 -25.58
N LEU A 422 -3.39 8.30 -24.95
CA LEU A 422 -2.00 8.08 -25.31
C LEU A 422 -1.86 6.97 -26.37
N PRO A 423 -0.83 7.06 -27.24
CA PRO A 423 -0.50 5.98 -28.16
C PRO A 423 -0.15 4.68 -27.44
N ASN A 424 -0.42 3.55 -28.08
CA ASN A 424 -0.17 2.24 -27.50
C ASN A 424 1.31 1.95 -27.22
N ASN A 425 2.23 2.63 -27.92
CA ASN A 425 3.67 2.49 -27.73
C ASN A 425 4.26 3.41 -26.66
N THR A 426 3.45 4.25 -26.00
CA THR A 426 3.94 5.23 -25.00
C THR A 426 4.81 4.58 -23.93
N PHE A 427 4.42 3.40 -23.46
CA PHE A 427 5.18 2.68 -22.43
C PHE A 427 6.20 1.71 -23.03
N LYS A 428 6.22 1.45 -24.35
CA LYS A 428 7.00 0.35 -24.97
C LYS A 428 8.51 0.43 -24.72
N GLY A 429 9.10 1.63 -24.67
CA GLY A 429 10.54 1.82 -24.42
C GLY A 429 10.99 1.37 -23.01
N ASN A 430 10.13 1.61 -22.02
CA ASN A 430 10.38 1.25 -20.61
C ASN A 430 9.74 -0.09 -20.24
N ALA A 431 8.72 -0.51 -20.99
CA ALA A 431 7.77 -1.55 -20.61
C ALA A 431 7.68 -2.75 -21.55
N GLY A 432 7.97 -2.59 -22.83
CA GLY A 432 7.67 -3.64 -23.82
C GLY A 432 6.18 -4.03 -23.90
N THR A 433 5.26 -3.21 -23.37
CA THR A 433 3.82 -3.39 -23.51
C THR A 433 3.23 -2.42 -24.52
N GLU A 434 2.25 -2.90 -25.26
CA GLU A 434 1.45 -2.11 -26.20
C GLU A 434 0.04 -2.00 -25.61
N VAL A 435 -0.19 -0.98 -24.79
CA VAL A 435 -1.47 -0.73 -24.12
C VAL A 435 -1.87 0.71 -24.36
N VAL A 436 -3.12 0.91 -24.76
CA VAL A 436 -3.72 2.25 -24.82
C VAL A 436 -4.08 2.68 -23.40
N SER A 437 -3.57 3.84 -23.03
CA SER A 437 -3.79 4.46 -21.72
C SER A 437 -4.35 5.86 -21.91
N ASP A 438 -5.05 6.33 -20.88
CA ASP A 438 -5.62 7.66 -20.83
C ASP A 438 -5.02 8.40 -19.62
N ILE A 439 -4.77 9.70 -19.74
CA ILE A 439 -4.56 10.61 -18.62
C ILE A 439 -5.91 11.24 -18.29
N LEU A 440 -6.43 11.06 -17.08
CA LEU A 440 -7.69 11.67 -16.64
C LEU A 440 -7.40 12.80 -15.65
N ILE A 441 -7.90 14.00 -15.98
CA ILE A 441 -7.80 15.20 -15.15
C ILE A 441 -9.18 15.50 -14.58
N LEU A 442 -9.33 15.34 -13.27
CA LEU A 442 -10.60 15.45 -12.56
C LEU A 442 -10.48 16.48 -11.43
N GLN A 443 -11.49 17.34 -11.27
CA GLN A 443 -11.59 18.24 -10.13
C GLN A 443 -12.67 17.77 -9.17
N LYS A 444 -12.34 17.61 -7.88
CA LYS A 444 -13.31 17.14 -6.89
C LYS A 444 -14.38 18.21 -6.62
N ARG A 445 -15.64 17.78 -6.65
CA ARG A 445 -16.79 18.62 -6.30
C ARG A 445 -16.88 18.78 -4.78
N ASP A 446 -17.46 19.90 -4.37
CA ASP A 446 -17.83 20.19 -2.97
C ASP A 446 -18.84 19.20 -2.38
N ARG A 447 -19.70 18.65 -3.23
CA ARG A 447 -20.73 17.67 -2.85
C ARG A 447 -21.01 16.67 -3.96
N LEU A 448 -21.61 15.56 -3.54
CA LEU A 448 -22.19 14.60 -4.48
C LEU A 448 -23.36 15.24 -5.22
N ILE A 449 -23.35 15.14 -6.54
CA ILE A 449 -24.47 15.54 -7.39
C ILE A 449 -24.89 14.36 -8.26
N ASP A 450 -26.19 14.11 -8.41
CA ASP A 450 -26.66 13.06 -9.31
C ASP A 450 -26.73 13.62 -10.74
N ILE A 451 -25.65 13.39 -11.49
CA ILE A 451 -25.52 13.83 -12.88
C ILE A 451 -25.02 12.67 -13.76
N GLU A 452 -25.38 12.75 -15.04
CA GLU A 452 -24.88 11.87 -16.10
C GLU A 452 -24.50 12.75 -17.31
N PRO A 453 -23.33 13.40 -17.28
CA PRO A 453 -22.83 14.14 -18.43
C PRO A 453 -22.48 13.18 -19.58
N ASP A 454 -22.41 13.70 -20.81
CA ASP A 454 -22.25 12.90 -22.02
C ASP A 454 -21.09 11.91 -21.95
N TRP A 455 -19.94 12.30 -21.37
CA TRP A 455 -18.73 11.46 -21.22
C TRP A 455 -18.94 10.19 -20.39
N VAL A 456 -20.03 10.07 -19.63
CA VAL A 456 -20.39 8.82 -18.92
C VAL A 456 -20.75 7.71 -19.92
N HIS A 457 -21.10 8.05 -21.15
CA HIS A 457 -21.53 7.11 -22.18
C HIS A 457 -20.43 6.78 -23.19
N LEU A 458 -20.68 5.75 -24.00
CA LEU A 458 -19.86 5.42 -25.15
C LEU A 458 -20.54 5.95 -26.41
N ASP A 459 -19.74 6.31 -27.39
CA ASP A 459 -20.19 6.69 -28.73
C ASP A 459 -19.31 6.00 -29.79
N THR A 460 -19.54 6.27 -31.07
CA THR A 460 -18.82 5.68 -32.19
C THR A 460 -18.25 6.79 -33.06
N ASP A 461 -16.95 6.71 -33.37
CA ASP A 461 -16.30 7.66 -34.27
C ASP A 461 -16.75 7.49 -35.73
N GLU A 462 -16.26 8.37 -36.61
CA GLU A 462 -16.55 8.35 -38.04
C GLU A 462 -16.11 7.05 -38.76
N ASN A 463 -15.19 6.28 -38.16
CA ASN A 463 -14.66 5.03 -38.68
C ASN A 463 -15.38 3.78 -38.12
N GLY A 464 -16.41 3.98 -37.29
CA GLY A 464 -17.15 2.87 -36.67
C GLY A 464 -16.49 2.29 -35.42
N ILE A 465 -15.48 2.95 -34.85
CA ILE A 465 -14.78 2.51 -33.64
C ILE A 465 -15.53 3.04 -32.42
N LYS A 466 -16.00 2.12 -31.58
CA LYS A 466 -16.70 2.46 -30.34
C LYS A 466 -15.69 2.82 -29.24
N MET A 467 -15.87 3.98 -28.63
CA MET A 467 -15.04 4.47 -27.52
C MET A 467 -15.83 5.44 -26.63
N ASN A 468 -15.22 5.98 -25.58
CA ASN A 468 -15.86 7.00 -24.76
C ASN A 468 -16.30 8.22 -25.59
N SER A 469 -17.51 8.74 -25.32
CA SER A 469 -18.07 9.88 -26.05
C SER A 469 -17.22 11.14 -25.94
N TYR A 470 -16.49 11.34 -24.83
CA TYR A 470 -15.52 12.45 -24.71
C TYR A 470 -14.49 12.41 -25.85
N PHE A 471 -13.88 11.26 -26.12
CA PHE A 471 -12.86 11.15 -27.16
C PHE A 471 -13.43 11.25 -28.58
N VAL A 472 -14.70 10.87 -28.78
CA VAL A 472 -15.40 11.08 -30.05
C VAL A 472 -15.67 12.57 -30.29
N GLN A 473 -15.99 13.32 -29.23
CA GLN A 473 -16.24 14.76 -29.29
C GLN A 473 -14.96 15.60 -29.31
N HIS A 474 -13.86 15.07 -28.78
CA HIS A 474 -12.55 15.71 -28.65
C HIS A 474 -11.46 14.90 -29.34
N PRO A 475 -11.49 14.72 -30.67
CA PRO A 475 -10.47 13.97 -31.40
C PRO A 475 -9.07 14.57 -31.26
N GLU A 476 -8.95 15.88 -31.00
CA GLU A 476 -7.70 16.58 -30.69
C GLU A 476 -7.02 16.07 -29.41
N MET A 477 -7.77 15.39 -28.52
CA MET A 477 -7.26 14.81 -27.29
C MET A 477 -6.80 13.35 -27.45
N ILE A 478 -6.83 12.81 -28.67
CA ILE A 478 -6.29 11.49 -29.02
C ILE A 478 -4.94 11.69 -29.72
N LEU A 479 -3.85 11.29 -29.07
CA LEU A 479 -2.49 11.55 -29.57
C LEU A 479 -2.02 10.56 -30.64
N GLY A 480 -2.93 10.05 -31.47
CA GLY A 480 -2.64 9.08 -32.52
C GLY A 480 -3.88 8.73 -33.33
N GLU A 481 -3.75 7.74 -34.20
CA GLU A 481 -4.84 7.26 -35.06
C GLU A 481 -5.52 6.04 -34.43
N MET A 482 -6.82 6.14 -34.18
CA MET A 482 -7.61 5.01 -33.70
C MET A 482 -7.79 3.97 -34.82
N LYS A 483 -7.38 2.73 -34.55
CA LYS A 483 -7.50 1.58 -35.47
C LYS A 483 -7.99 0.34 -34.77
N MET A 484 -8.72 -0.49 -35.51
CA MET A 484 -8.98 -1.87 -35.10
C MET A 484 -7.79 -2.75 -35.50
N VAL A 485 -7.09 -3.32 -34.53
CA VAL A 485 -5.94 -4.21 -34.73
C VAL A 485 -6.25 -5.60 -34.18
N SER A 486 -5.55 -6.63 -34.67
CA SER A 486 -5.72 -7.99 -34.16
C SER A 486 -4.94 -8.16 -32.85
N GLY A 487 -5.65 -8.24 -31.73
CA GLY A 487 -5.10 -8.58 -30.42
C GLY A 487 -5.19 -10.07 -30.09
N ARG A 488 -4.66 -10.45 -28.92
CA ARG A 488 -4.65 -11.84 -28.39
C ARG A 488 -6.04 -12.45 -28.18
N PHE A 489 -7.09 -11.62 -28.05
CA PHE A 489 -8.46 -12.05 -27.81
C PHE A 489 -9.43 -11.65 -28.95
N GLY A 490 -8.90 -11.24 -30.10
CA GLY A 490 -9.68 -10.76 -31.23
C GLY A 490 -9.35 -9.31 -31.59
N MET A 491 -10.20 -8.69 -32.41
CA MET A 491 -9.99 -7.30 -32.82
C MET A 491 -10.14 -6.35 -31.63
N GLU A 492 -9.19 -5.44 -31.46
CA GLU A 492 -9.18 -4.45 -30.40
C GLU A 492 -8.95 -3.05 -30.97
N ALA A 493 -9.63 -2.06 -30.39
CA ALA A 493 -9.42 -0.66 -30.71
C ALA A 493 -8.13 -0.16 -30.04
N THR A 494 -7.24 0.40 -30.85
CA THR A 494 -5.90 0.81 -30.46
C THR A 494 -5.58 2.19 -31.01
N CYS A 495 -4.94 3.04 -30.19
CA CYS A 495 -4.39 4.32 -30.61
C CYS A 495 -2.98 4.10 -31.15
N VAL A 496 -2.80 4.13 -32.48
CA VAL A 496 -1.50 3.95 -33.14
C VAL A 496 -0.82 5.31 -33.22
N PRO A 497 0.47 5.46 -32.83
CA PRO A 497 1.16 6.74 -32.90
C PRO A 497 1.18 7.29 -34.34
N TYR A 498 1.09 8.61 -34.48
CA TYR A 498 1.36 9.25 -35.76
C TYR A 498 2.82 9.06 -36.16
N GLU A 499 3.06 8.92 -37.46
CA GLU A 499 4.41 8.68 -37.98
C GLU A 499 5.32 9.89 -37.69
N ASN A 500 6.47 9.64 -37.04
CA ASN A 500 7.45 10.66 -36.65
C ASN A 500 6.91 11.78 -35.72
N ALA A 501 5.79 11.55 -35.03
CA ALA A 501 5.30 12.53 -34.07
C ALA A 501 6.14 12.56 -32.79
N ASP A 502 6.32 13.76 -32.26
CA ASP A 502 6.94 14.00 -30.96
C ASP A 502 5.86 13.99 -29.86
N LEU A 503 5.91 12.97 -29.00
CA LEU A 503 4.94 12.79 -27.93
C LEU A 503 4.89 14.00 -26.98
N ALA A 504 6.03 14.63 -26.69
CA ALA A 504 6.09 15.78 -25.80
C ALA A 504 5.32 16.97 -26.40
N ALA A 505 5.52 17.26 -27.69
CA ALA A 505 4.80 18.31 -28.40
C ALA A 505 3.29 18.03 -28.47
N GLN A 506 2.90 16.77 -28.73
CA GLN A 506 1.48 16.38 -28.75
C GLN A 506 0.81 16.54 -27.37
N LEU A 507 1.52 16.15 -26.30
CA LEU A 507 1.04 16.34 -24.94
C LEU A 507 0.88 17.82 -24.59
N ASP A 508 1.84 18.65 -25.00
CA ASP A 508 1.79 20.10 -24.79
C ASP A 508 0.56 20.76 -25.45
N GLU A 509 0.24 20.35 -26.67
CA GLU A 509 -0.97 20.81 -27.38
C GLU A 509 -2.25 20.33 -26.68
N ALA A 510 -2.31 19.06 -26.28
CA ALA A 510 -3.49 18.52 -25.59
C ALA A 510 -3.71 19.17 -24.22
N VAL A 511 -2.64 19.37 -23.44
CA VAL A 511 -2.69 20.03 -22.12
C VAL A 511 -3.22 21.46 -22.25
N ALA A 512 -2.88 22.19 -23.32
CA ALA A 512 -3.38 23.55 -23.54
C ALA A 512 -4.91 23.64 -23.74
N ASN A 513 -5.58 22.53 -24.05
CA ASN A 513 -7.04 22.45 -24.17
C ASN A 513 -7.74 22.09 -22.84
N ILE A 514 -6.98 21.88 -21.77
CA ILE A 514 -7.54 21.58 -20.44
C ILE A 514 -7.67 22.88 -19.66
N HIS A 515 -8.85 23.13 -19.12
CA HIS A 515 -9.16 24.34 -18.37
C HIS A 515 -9.73 23.97 -17.00
N GLY A 516 -9.19 24.61 -15.97
CA GLY A 516 -9.61 24.45 -14.58
C GLY A 516 -8.87 25.44 -13.70
N GLU A 517 -9.35 25.61 -12.47
CA GLU A 517 -8.73 26.49 -11.48
C GLU A 517 -8.68 25.77 -10.14
N ILE A 518 -7.47 25.53 -9.64
CA ILE A 518 -7.22 25.05 -8.28
C ILE A 518 -7.27 26.29 -7.40
N THR A 519 -8.37 26.43 -6.67
CA THR A 519 -8.55 27.53 -5.74
C THR A 519 -7.55 27.40 -4.59
N GLU A 520 -6.86 28.51 -4.30
CA GLU A 520 -6.05 28.63 -3.10
C GLU A 520 -6.94 28.30 -1.89
N TYR A 521 -6.42 27.44 -1.03
CA TYR A 521 -7.04 27.23 0.26
C TYR A 521 -6.73 28.50 1.07
N GLU A 522 -7.74 29.33 1.31
CA GLU A 522 -7.68 30.24 2.45
C GLU A 522 -7.63 29.33 3.68
N THR A 523 -6.43 28.99 4.15
CA THR A 523 -6.25 28.83 5.58
C THR A 523 -6.72 30.15 6.16
N GLU A 524 -7.94 30.21 6.68
CA GLU A 524 -8.19 31.16 7.76
C GLU A 524 -7.00 30.99 8.71
N GLU A 525 -6.35 32.10 9.08
CA GLU A 525 -5.32 32.11 10.11
C GLU A 525 -5.97 31.69 11.43
N GLU A 526 -6.36 30.42 11.56
CA GLU A 526 -6.56 29.77 12.83
C GLU A 526 -5.16 29.64 13.42
N LEU A 527 -4.86 30.65 14.25
CA LEU A 527 -4.08 30.59 15.47
C LEU A 527 -3.84 29.14 15.91
N GLU A 528 -2.68 28.89 16.52
CA GLU A 528 -2.23 27.62 17.11
C GLU A 528 -3.16 27.04 18.22
N GLU A 529 -4.48 27.03 18.03
CA GLU A 529 -5.46 26.32 18.81
C GLU A 529 -5.74 24.96 18.16
N GLU A 530 -5.91 23.94 18.98
CA GLU A 530 -6.10 22.57 18.54
C GLU A 530 -7.31 22.46 17.60
N ASP A 531 -7.06 22.11 16.32
CA ASP A 531 -8.10 21.84 15.31
C ASP A 531 -9.07 20.76 15.81
N ASN A 532 -10.16 21.23 16.43
CA ASN A 532 -11.24 20.45 17.02
C ASN A 532 -12.44 20.30 16.08
N SER A 533 -12.23 20.58 14.78
CA SER A 533 -13.30 20.50 13.80
C SER A 533 -13.53 19.06 13.33
N ILE A 534 -14.81 18.68 13.22
CA ILE A 534 -15.24 17.33 12.83
C ILE A 534 -15.64 17.30 11.34
N PRO A 535 -15.64 16.13 10.68
CA PRO A 535 -16.17 16.00 9.32
C PRO A 535 -17.62 16.47 9.25
N ALA A 536 -17.94 17.25 8.21
CA ALA A 536 -19.28 17.82 8.08
C ALA A 536 -20.35 16.73 7.88
N ASP A 537 -21.41 16.80 8.67
CA ASP A 537 -22.61 16.00 8.45
C ASP A 537 -23.25 16.41 7.11
N PRO A 538 -23.37 15.50 6.13
CA PRO A 538 -23.94 15.79 4.81
C PRO A 538 -25.38 16.34 4.86
N THR A 539 -26.11 16.11 5.95
CA THR A 539 -27.49 16.55 6.15
C THR A 539 -27.61 17.99 6.65
N VAL A 540 -26.51 18.58 7.15
CA VAL A 540 -26.46 19.95 7.69
C VAL A 540 -26.14 20.93 6.57
N ARG A 541 -26.81 22.08 6.48
CA ARG A 541 -26.55 23.03 5.38
C ARG A 541 -25.17 23.70 5.52
N ASN A 542 -24.46 23.92 4.41
CA ASN A 542 -23.20 24.68 4.45
C ASN A 542 -23.45 26.13 4.89
N PHE A 543 -22.51 26.73 5.62
CA PHE A 543 -22.63 28.03 6.28
C PHE A 543 -23.80 28.11 7.26
N SER A 544 -24.01 27.05 8.04
CA SER A 544 -25.07 27.01 9.05
C SER A 544 -24.59 26.37 10.35
N TYR A 545 -25.27 26.72 11.44
CA TYR A 545 -25.03 26.14 12.75
C TYR A 545 -25.85 24.87 12.95
N THR A 546 -25.25 23.87 13.58
CA THR A 546 -25.94 22.64 14.02
C THR A 546 -25.40 22.21 15.38
N LEU A 547 -26.07 21.26 16.01
CA LEU A 547 -25.73 20.76 17.33
C LEU A 547 -25.23 19.31 17.20
N VAL A 548 -24.03 19.03 17.71
CA VAL A 548 -23.43 17.69 17.76
C VAL A 548 -22.89 17.48 19.16
N ASP A 549 -23.36 16.43 19.85
CA ASP A 549 -22.97 16.08 21.24
C ASP A 549 -23.01 17.28 22.20
N ASP A 550 -24.14 18.00 22.21
CA ASP A 550 -24.40 19.18 23.05
C ASP A 550 -23.47 20.39 22.83
N LYS A 551 -22.68 20.39 21.75
CA LYS A 551 -21.88 21.53 21.30
C LYS A 551 -22.41 22.10 20.00
N ILE A 552 -22.36 23.43 19.86
CA ILE A 552 -22.73 24.11 18.61
C ILE A 552 -21.54 24.05 17.66
N TYR A 553 -21.79 23.64 16.43
CA TYR A 553 -20.82 23.62 15.36
C TYR A 553 -21.30 24.50 14.22
N TYR A 554 -20.39 25.28 13.64
CA TYR A 554 -20.60 25.97 12.38
C TYR A 554 -20.05 25.11 11.26
N ARG A 555 -20.89 24.79 10.27
CA ARG A 555 -20.46 24.05 9.10
C ARG A 555 -19.86 25.00 8.08
N GLU A 556 -18.61 24.75 7.73
CA GLU A 556 -17.96 25.32 6.55
C GLU A 556 -17.39 24.20 5.66
N ASN A 557 -17.98 24.09 4.48
CA ASN A 557 -17.67 23.10 3.46
C ASN A 557 -17.76 21.66 3.99
N SER A 558 -16.62 20.96 4.07
CA SER A 558 -16.50 19.58 4.51
C SER A 558 -16.12 19.43 5.98
N ARG A 559 -16.02 20.54 6.72
CA ARG A 559 -15.71 20.55 8.15
C ARG A 559 -16.80 21.27 8.94
N MET A 560 -16.91 20.90 10.20
CA MET A 560 -17.78 21.54 11.18
C MET A 560 -16.89 21.95 12.34
N THR A 561 -16.76 23.25 12.55
CA THR A 561 -15.88 23.83 13.58
C THR A 561 -16.70 24.16 14.82
N PRO A 562 -16.27 23.79 16.03
CA PRO A 562 -17.01 24.13 17.24
C PRO A 562 -17.08 25.65 17.42
N VAL A 563 -18.22 26.14 17.87
CA VAL A 563 -18.48 27.57 18.07
C VAL A 563 -18.67 27.80 19.55
N GLU A 564 -17.79 28.61 20.15
CA GLU A 564 -18.00 29.08 21.51
C GLU A 564 -19.15 30.10 21.54
N VAL A 565 -20.22 29.76 22.24
CA VAL A 565 -21.28 30.71 22.59
C VAL A 565 -20.88 31.37 23.90
N SER A 566 -20.63 32.68 23.86
CA SER A 566 -20.41 33.49 25.06
C SER A 566 -21.60 33.35 26.02
N ALA A 567 -21.30 32.96 27.27
CA ALA A 567 -22.26 32.73 28.35
C ALA A 567 -23.06 33.98 28.77
#